data_AF-A0A965I3F9-F1
#
_entry.id   AF-A0A965I3F9-F1
#
_cell.length_a   1.000
_cell.length_b   1.000
_cell.length_c   1.000
_cell.angle_alpha   90.00
_cell.angle_beta   90.00
_cell.angle_gamma   90.00
#
_symmetry.space_group_name_H-M   'P 1'
#
loop_
_entity.id
_entity.type
_entity.pdbx_description
1 polymer ?
#
loop_
_entity_poly.entity_id
_entity_poly.type
_entity_poly.pdbx_seq_one_letter_code
_entity_poly.pdbx_strand_id
1 'polypeptide(L)'
;MQGFDPKFNTFPDYILGITHEIWEQRGVDSLNHYYADDIIVRSPASVVIGNQAVIKATYATLDEFPDRQLLGEDVIWSGTPEEGMLSSHRILSTATHSGNGVFGKATGTKLIYRVIAD
;
A
#
# COMPACT_ATOMS: atom_id res chain seq x y z
N MET A 1 -10.94 13.44 10.87
CA MET A 1 -9.75 13.90 11.65
C MET A 1 -9.36 15.32 11.21
N GLN A 2 -8.78 16.17 12.08
CA GLN A 2 -8.40 17.55 11.70
C GLN A 2 -7.34 17.54 10.59
N GLY A 3 -7.59 18.23 9.48
CA GLY A 3 -6.66 18.29 8.33
C GLY A 3 -6.71 17.09 7.37
N PHE A 4 -7.55 16.08 7.66
CA PHE A 4 -7.79 14.94 6.77
C PHE A 4 -9.08 15.12 5.99
N ASP A 5 -9.21 14.39 4.88
CA ASP A 5 -10.47 14.26 4.15
C ASP A 5 -11.59 13.81 5.12
N PRO A 6 -12.76 14.48 5.12
CA PRO A 6 -13.89 14.13 5.97
C PRO A 6 -14.38 12.67 5.85
N LYS A 7 -14.02 11.96 4.77
CA LYS A 7 -14.33 10.53 4.61
C LYS A 7 -13.64 9.64 5.67
N PHE A 8 -12.59 10.13 6.33
CA PHE A 8 -11.85 9.38 7.36
C PHE A 8 -12.27 9.78 8.78
N ASN A 9 -12.94 8.86 9.47
CA ASN A 9 -13.42 9.07 10.83
C ASN A 9 -12.29 8.87 11.85
N THR A 10 -11.48 7.84 11.68
CA THR A 10 -10.37 7.47 12.57
C THR A 10 -9.05 7.27 11.81
N PHE A 11 -7.92 7.23 12.52
CA PHE A 11 -6.62 7.00 11.89
C PHE A 11 -6.50 5.60 11.26
N PRO A 12 -7.01 4.51 11.88
CA PRO A 12 -7.15 3.23 11.19
C PRO A 12 -8.00 3.30 9.91
N ASP A 13 -9.10 4.07 9.90
CA ASP A 13 -9.90 4.24 8.67
C ASP A 13 -9.09 4.92 7.57
N TYR A 14 -8.23 5.88 7.92
CA TYR A 14 -7.30 6.50 6.98
C TYR A 14 -6.34 5.48 6.39
N ILE A 15 -5.62 4.72 7.23
CA ILE A 15 -4.63 3.73 6.77
C ILE A 15 -5.26 2.66 5.88
N LEU A 16 -6.38 2.07 6.32
CA LEU A 16 -7.07 1.05 5.54
C LEU A 16 -7.70 1.63 4.27
N GLY A 17 -8.26 2.84 4.38
CA GLY A 17 -8.94 3.51 3.27
C GLY A 17 -8.00 3.90 2.14
N ILE A 18 -6.85 4.53 2.43
CA ILE A 18 -5.87 4.86 1.38
C ILE A 18 -5.26 3.59 0.78
N THR A 19 -5.05 2.55 1.59
CA THR A 19 -4.53 1.26 1.10
C THR A 19 -5.49 0.65 0.09
N HIS A 20 -6.79 0.62 0.42
CA HIS A 20 -7.82 0.13 -0.48
C HIS A 20 -7.94 0.98 -1.75
N GLU A 21 -7.91 2.31 -1.62
CA GLU A 21 -7.97 3.25 -2.76
C GLU A 21 -6.80 3.05 -3.73
N ILE A 22 -5.56 3.02 -3.22
CA ILE A 22 -4.35 2.85 -4.02
C ILE A 22 -4.36 1.47 -4.70
N TRP A 23 -4.52 0.42 -3.91
CA TRP A 23 -4.26 -0.94 -4.37
C TRP A 23 -5.46 -1.59 -5.03
N GLU A 24 -6.62 -1.59 -4.39
CA GLU A 24 -7.79 -2.35 -4.84
C GLU A 24 -8.69 -1.56 -5.80
N GLN A 25 -8.76 -0.24 -5.67
CA GLN A 25 -9.49 0.64 -6.59
C GLN A 25 -8.64 1.16 -7.75
N ARG A 26 -7.35 0.78 -7.79
CA ARG A 26 -6.37 1.22 -8.80
C ARG A 26 -6.17 2.73 -8.84
N GLY A 27 -6.45 3.42 -7.74
CA GLY A 27 -6.21 4.85 -7.56
C GLY A 27 -4.74 5.18 -7.30
N VAL A 28 -3.81 4.61 -8.06
CA VAL A 28 -2.36 4.73 -7.80
C VAL A 28 -1.89 6.18 -7.82
N ASP A 29 -2.48 7.02 -8.67
CA ASP A 29 -2.15 8.46 -8.73
C ASP A 29 -2.47 9.23 -7.45
N SER A 30 -3.33 8.68 -6.56
CA SER A 30 -3.59 9.26 -5.24
C SER A 30 -2.34 9.29 -4.35
N LEU A 31 -1.29 8.54 -4.69
CA LEU A 31 0.02 8.64 -4.06
C LEU A 31 0.62 10.04 -4.16
N ASN A 32 0.29 10.83 -5.19
CA ASN A 32 0.72 12.24 -5.29
C ASN A 32 0.08 13.14 -4.23
N HIS A 33 -1.00 12.69 -3.59
CA HIS A 33 -1.65 13.38 -2.47
C HIS A 33 -1.21 12.82 -1.11
N TYR A 34 -1.04 11.51 -1.02
CA TYR A 34 -0.76 10.85 0.26
C TYR A 34 0.72 10.83 0.65
N TYR A 35 1.64 10.73 -0.31
CA TYR A 35 3.06 10.54 -0.05
C TYR A 35 3.88 11.79 -0.37
N ALA A 36 4.89 12.05 0.44
CA ALA A 36 5.87 13.10 0.18
C ALA A 36 6.65 12.82 -1.12
N ASP A 37 7.04 13.87 -1.84
CA ASP A 37 7.77 13.78 -3.11
C ASP A 37 9.08 12.97 -2.99
N ASP A 38 9.75 13.05 -1.84
CA ASP A 38 11.03 12.42 -1.52
C ASP A 38 10.91 11.18 -0.62
N ILE A 39 9.72 10.58 -0.52
CA ILE A 39 9.47 9.41 0.33
C ILE A 39 10.49 8.27 0.12
N ILE A 40 10.87 7.62 1.21
CA ILE A 40 11.77 6.46 1.21
C ILE A 40 10.99 5.21 1.61
N VAL A 41 10.77 4.31 0.66
CA VAL A 41 10.11 3.01 0.89
C VAL A 41 11.18 1.91 0.96
N ARG A 42 11.22 1.17 2.07
CA ARG A 42 12.18 0.08 2.28
C ARG A 42 11.45 -1.26 2.21
N SER A 43 11.99 -2.19 1.44
CA SER A 43 11.52 -3.56 1.34
C SER A 43 12.71 -4.53 1.50
N PRO A 44 12.47 -5.82 1.75
CA PRO A 44 13.55 -6.82 1.80
C PRO A 44 14.36 -6.90 0.50
N ALA A 45 13.75 -6.57 -0.65
CA ALA A 45 14.41 -6.65 -1.95
C ALA A 45 15.21 -5.40 -2.31
N SER A 46 14.74 -4.20 -1.90
CA SER A 46 15.38 -2.93 -2.28
C SER A 46 14.84 -1.74 -1.49
N VAL A 47 15.51 -0.59 -1.64
CA VAL A 47 15.03 0.73 -1.20
C VAL A 47 14.62 1.54 -2.43
N VAL A 48 13.41 2.09 -2.40
CA VAL A 48 12.87 2.99 -3.43
C VAL A 48 12.81 4.40 -2.85
N ILE A 49 13.31 5.38 -3.60
CA ILE A 49 13.35 6.78 -3.19
C ILE A 49 12.58 7.61 -4.21
N GLY A 50 11.67 8.44 -3.69
CA GLY A 50 10.86 9.38 -4.44
C GLY A 50 9.50 8.81 -4.88
N ASN A 51 8.47 9.65 -4.80
CA ASN A 51 7.08 9.24 -5.02
C ASN A 51 6.84 8.66 -6.42
N GLN A 52 7.45 9.25 -7.45
CA GLN A 52 7.33 8.76 -8.83
C GLN A 52 7.89 7.34 -9.00
N ALA A 53 8.94 6.98 -8.26
CA ALA A 53 9.49 5.64 -8.27
C ALA A 53 8.56 4.65 -7.55
N VAL A 54 7.92 5.08 -6.45
CA VAL A 54 6.90 4.30 -5.74
C VAL A 54 5.68 4.05 -6.63
N ILE A 55 5.15 5.08 -7.30
CA ILE A 55 4.05 4.96 -8.27
C ILE A 55 4.37 3.90 -9.33
N LYS A 56 5.56 3.96 -9.94
CA LYS A 56 6.00 2.98 -10.93
C LYS A 56 6.08 1.55 -10.36
N ALA A 57 6.59 1.40 -9.13
CA ALA A 57 6.68 0.10 -8.47
C ALA A 57 5.30 -0.48 -8.11
N THR A 58 4.36 0.37 -7.69
CA THR A 58 2.97 -0.02 -7.42
C THR A 58 2.28 -0.50 -8.69
N TYR A 59 2.41 0.24 -9.80
CA TYR A 59 1.89 -0.21 -11.10
C TYR A 59 2.50 -1.54 -11.54
N ALA A 60 3.82 -1.70 -11.45
CA ALA A 60 4.47 -2.96 -11.80
C ALA A 60 3.94 -4.15 -10.97
N THR A 61 3.66 -3.93 -9.68
CA THR A 61 3.05 -4.95 -8.81
C THR A 61 1.62 -5.27 -9.22
N LEU A 62 0.82 -4.26 -9.59
CA LEU A 62 -0.56 -4.46 -10.06
C LEU A 62 -0.63 -5.12 -11.43
N ASP A 63 0.35 -4.88 -12.31
CA ASP A 63 0.47 -5.59 -13.58
C ASP A 63 0.79 -7.08 -13.37
N GLU A 64 1.65 -7.38 -12.40
CA GLU A 64 2.04 -8.77 -12.06
C GLU A 64 0.91 -9.52 -11.32
N PHE A 65 0.16 -8.81 -10.47
CA PHE A 65 -0.92 -9.33 -9.63
C PHE A 65 -2.22 -8.50 -9.78
N PRO A 66 -2.90 -8.59 -10.94
CA PRO A 66 -4.03 -7.71 -11.27
C PRO A 66 -5.30 -7.98 -10.47
N ASP A 67 -5.39 -9.08 -9.73
CA ASP A 67 -6.50 -9.42 -8.84
C ASP A 67 -6.14 -9.27 -7.35
N ARG A 68 -4.98 -8.66 -7.05
CA ARG A 68 -4.48 -8.56 -5.68
C ARG A 68 -5.44 -7.80 -4.77
N GLN A 69 -5.71 -8.37 -3.59
CA GLN A 69 -6.47 -7.73 -2.51
C GLN A 69 -5.60 -7.60 -1.25
N LEU A 70 -5.82 -6.53 -0.48
CA LEU A 70 -5.05 -6.21 0.73
C LEU A 70 -6.01 -6.15 1.93
N LEU A 71 -6.37 -7.32 2.47
CA LEU A 71 -7.34 -7.41 3.55
C LEU A 71 -6.67 -7.00 4.88
N GLY A 72 -7.06 -5.85 5.42
CA GLY A 72 -6.55 -5.37 6.70
C GLY A 72 -6.93 -6.29 7.87
N GLU A 73 -5.93 -6.87 8.54
CA GLU A 73 -6.12 -7.68 9.74
C GLU A 73 -6.05 -6.83 11.02
N ASP A 74 -5.16 -5.83 11.06
CA ASP A 74 -4.94 -4.99 12.25
C ASP A 74 -4.21 -3.69 11.87
N VAL A 75 -4.44 -2.63 12.64
CA VAL A 75 -3.71 -1.35 12.56
C VAL A 75 -3.33 -0.94 13.97
N ILE A 76 -2.04 -0.85 14.25
CA ILE A 76 -1.50 -0.24 15.46
C ILE A 76 -0.93 1.13 15.11
N TRP A 77 -0.99 2.07 16.04
CA TRP A 77 -0.48 3.42 15.83
C TRP A 77 0.03 4.05 17.11
N SER A 78 0.86 5.07 16.94
CA SER A 78 1.37 5.92 18.03
C SER A 78 1.43 7.38 17.58
N GLY A 79 1.61 8.27 18.54
CA GLY A 79 1.64 9.72 18.31
C GLY A 79 0.26 10.39 18.38
N THR A 80 0.23 11.66 18.02
CA THR A 80 -0.95 12.53 18.07
C THR A 80 -1.07 13.33 16.77
N PRO A 81 -2.25 13.86 16.44
CA PRO A 81 -2.40 14.73 15.27
C PRO A 81 -1.48 15.95 15.28
N GLU A 82 -1.14 16.47 16.47
CA GLU A 82 -0.30 17.66 16.64
C GLU A 82 1.20 17.36 16.46
N GLU A 83 1.67 16.20 16.91
CA GLU A 83 3.09 15.80 16.85
C GLU A 83 3.43 14.99 15.60
N GLY A 84 2.41 14.40 14.97
CA GLY A 84 2.53 13.41 13.91
C GLY A 84 2.15 12.01 14.41
N MET A 85 1.63 11.21 13.49
CA MET A 85 1.18 9.85 13.77
C MET A 85 1.98 8.85 12.95
N LEU A 86 2.31 7.72 13.56
CA LEU A 86 2.95 6.58 12.90
C LEU A 86 2.01 5.38 12.96
N SER A 87 1.97 4.59 11.90
CA SER A 87 1.19 3.35 11.83
C SER A 87 2.08 2.14 11.60
N SER A 88 1.58 0.98 11.98
CA SER A 88 1.96 -0.30 11.40
C SER A 88 0.68 -1.10 11.20
N HIS A 89 0.51 -1.69 10.03
CA HIS A 89 -0.69 -2.46 9.70
C HIS A 89 -0.34 -3.82 9.14
N ARG A 90 -1.08 -4.84 9.61
CA ARG A 90 -0.95 -6.21 9.14
C ARG A 90 -2.02 -6.48 8.09
N ILE A 91 -1.60 -7.05 6.97
CA ILE A 91 -2.45 -7.34 5.82
C ILE A 91 -2.38 -8.82 5.49
N LEU A 92 -3.54 -9.44 5.26
CA LEU A 92 -3.64 -10.71 4.53
C LEU A 92 -3.84 -10.39 3.04
N SER A 93 -2.82 -10.67 2.22
CA SER A 93 -2.89 -10.50 0.78
C SER A 93 -3.36 -11.78 0.10
N THR A 94 -4.30 -11.63 -0.84
CA THR A 94 -4.66 -12.67 -1.82
C THR A 94 -4.30 -12.16 -3.22
N ALA A 95 -3.83 -13.04 -4.10
CA ALA A 95 -3.49 -12.69 -5.49
C ALA A 95 -3.38 -13.95 -6.37
N THR A 96 -3.37 -13.75 -7.68
CA THR A 96 -2.99 -14.74 -8.68
C THR A 96 -1.82 -14.19 -9.50
N HIS A 97 -0.72 -14.94 -9.58
CA HIS A 97 0.44 -14.59 -10.42
C HIS A 97 0.09 -14.72 -11.91
N SER A 98 -0.49 -13.65 -12.46
CA SER A 98 -1.13 -13.62 -13.78
C SER A 98 -0.40 -12.76 -14.79
N GLY A 99 0.41 -11.80 -14.31
CA GLY A 99 1.34 -11.03 -15.14
C GLY A 99 2.76 -11.56 -15.04
N ASN A 100 3.61 -11.11 -15.95
CA ASN A 100 5.06 -11.30 -15.81
C ASN A 100 5.63 -10.17 -14.95
N GLY A 101 6.69 -10.43 -14.21
CA GLY A 101 7.36 -9.40 -13.44
C GLY A 101 8.58 -9.91 -12.69
N VAL A 102 8.75 -9.44 -11.45
CA VAL A 102 9.96 -9.75 -10.66
C VAL A 102 10.02 -11.22 -10.25
N PHE A 103 8.88 -11.92 -10.24
CA PHE A 103 8.79 -13.35 -9.97
C PHE A 103 8.84 -14.22 -11.24
N GLY A 104 9.12 -13.62 -12.41
CA GLY A 104 9.31 -14.30 -13.67
C GLY A 104 8.07 -14.30 -14.56
N LYS A 105 7.84 -15.41 -15.27
CA LYS A 105 6.66 -15.54 -16.14
C LYS A 105 5.43 -15.91 -15.31
N ALA A 106 4.26 -15.40 -15.71
CA ALA A 106 2.98 -15.74 -15.10
C ALA A 106 2.83 -17.25 -14.92
N THR A 107 2.61 -17.70 -13.69
CA THR A 107 2.47 -19.13 -13.36
C THR A 107 1.03 -19.56 -13.16
N GLY A 108 0.09 -18.62 -12.99
CA GLY A 108 -1.29 -18.89 -12.60
C GLY A 108 -1.46 -19.34 -11.15
N THR A 109 -0.39 -19.27 -10.35
CA THR A 109 -0.40 -19.68 -8.94
C THR A 109 -1.26 -18.72 -8.12
N LYS A 110 -2.19 -19.27 -7.34
CA LYS A 110 -2.93 -18.51 -6.32
C LYS A 110 -2.08 -18.38 -5.06
N LEU A 111 -2.02 -17.18 -4.53
CA LEU A 111 -1.18 -16.78 -3.41
C LEU A 111 -2.05 -16.30 -2.25
N ILE A 112 -1.66 -16.70 -1.04
CA ILE A 112 -2.17 -16.15 0.22
C ILE A 112 -0.96 -15.93 1.12
N TYR A 113 -0.71 -14.69 1.52
CA TYR A 113 0.47 -14.34 2.33
C TYR A 113 0.19 -13.13 3.21
N ARG A 114 1.00 -12.94 4.25
CA ARG A 114 0.91 -11.79 5.14
C ARG A 114 1.97 -10.74 4.81
N VAL A 115 1.57 -9.49 4.94
CA VAL A 115 2.42 -8.31 4.80
C VAL A 115 2.28 -7.46 6.06
N ILE A 116 3.38 -6.85 6.49
CA ILE A 116 3.37 -5.76 7.46
C ILE A 116 3.89 -4.53 6.72
N ALA A 117 3.17 -3.42 6.85
CA ALA A 117 3.55 -2.14 6.26
C ALA A 117 3.42 -1.03 7.30
N ASP A 118 4.37 -0.12 7.25
CA ASP A 118 4.55 0.98 8.21
C ASP A 118 4.40 2.33 7.49
#